data_AF-A0A2K9PT91-F1
#
_entry.id   AF-A0A2K9PT91-F1
#
_cell.length_a   1.000
_cell.length_b   1.000
_cell.length_c   1.000
_cell.angle_alpha   90.00
_cell.angle_beta   90.00
_cell.angle_gamma   90.00
#
_symmetry.space_group_name_H-M   'P 1'
#
loop_
_entity.id
_entity.type
_entity.pdbx_description
1 polymer ?
#
loop_
_entity_poly.entity_id
_entity_poly.type
_entity_poly.pdbx_seq_one_letter_code
_entity_poly.pdbx_strand_id
1 'polypeptide(L)'
;MEFKEKLQQLIKTKYSKNKDLSDKFGMNYTQLSQYVNGKKISIDFLYNIIEEFPDADLNWLLRDDDLSNGLVHEGETPYKIPLTKEQIVDKMEKLVADLKNQMNNKD
;
A
#
# COMPACT_ATOMS: atom_id res chain seq x y z
N MET A 1 -13.25 2.97 4.09
CA MET A 1 -14.02 1.80 3.64
C MET A 1 -13.03 0.67 3.47
N GLU A 2 -13.34 -0.51 4.00
CA GLU A 2 -12.48 -1.69 3.87
C GLU A 2 -12.67 -2.35 2.50
N PHE A 3 -11.67 -3.11 2.04
CA PHE A 3 -11.72 -3.89 0.79
C PHE A 3 -13.06 -4.61 0.58
N LYS A 4 -13.57 -5.28 1.62
CA LYS A 4 -14.83 -6.02 1.60
C LYS A 4 -16.01 -5.19 1.12
N GLU A 5 -16.12 -3.99 1.67
CA GLU A 5 -17.23 -3.08 1.44
C GLU A 5 -17.16 -2.51 0.02
N LYS A 6 -15.95 -2.15 -0.43
CA LYS A 6 -15.67 -1.69 -1.79
C LYS A 6 -16.00 -2.76 -2.83
N LEU A 7 -15.56 -3.99 -2.58
CA LEU A 7 -15.87 -5.12 -3.44
C LEU A 7 -17.38 -5.38 -3.51
N GLN A 8 -18.09 -5.32 -2.38
CA GLN A 8 -19.55 -5.46 -2.37
C GLN A 8 -20.26 -4.34 -3.14
N GLN A 9 -19.78 -3.10 -3.05
CA GLN A 9 -20.31 -2.00 -3.85
C GLN A 9 -20.10 -2.25 -5.34
N LEU A 10 -18.91 -2.68 -5.73
CA LEU A 10 -18.60 -3.03 -7.11
C LEU A 10 -19.49 -4.15 -7.63
N ILE A 11 -19.67 -5.23 -6.86
CA ILE A 11 -20.51 -6.36 -7.27
C ILE A 11 -21.96 -5.90 -7.49
N LYS A 12 -22.48 -5.03 -6.61
CA LYS A 12 -23.86 -4.52 -6.69
C LYS A 12 -24.14 -3.66 -7.93
N THR A 13 -23.13 -3.16 -8.63
CA THR A 13 -23.36 -2.39 -9.87
C THR A 13 -23.84 -3.28 -11.03
N LYS A 14 -23.46 -4.56 -11.02
CA LYS A 14 -23.73 -5.51 -12.11
C LYS A 14 -24.55 -6.72 -11.66
N TYR A 15 -24.40 -7.16 -10.42
CA TYR A 15 -25.03 -8.36 -9.87
C TYR A 15 -25.88 -8.04 -8.65
N SER A 16 -27.06 -8.65 -8.60
CA SER A 16 -27.97 -8.51 -7.46
C SER A 16 -27.57 -9.38 -6.27
N LYS A 17 -26.88 -10.50 -6.52
CA LYS A 17 -26.46 -11.46 -5.49
C LYS A 17 -25.00 -11.86 -5.70
N ASN A 18 -24.26 -11.99 -4.59
CA ASN A 18 -22.88 -12.50 -4.61
C ASN A 18 -22.77 -13.91 -5.20
N LYS A 19 -23.85 -14.69 -5.15
CA LYS A 19 -23.92 -16.03 -5.76
C LYS A 19 -23.74 -15.99 -7.28
N ASP A 20 -24.28 -14.96 -7.93
CA ASP A 20 -24.21 -14.82 -9.38
C ASP A 20 -22.75 -14.59 -9.82
N LEU A 21 -21.97 -13.89 -8.98
CA LEU A 21 -20.53 -13.71 -9.17
C LEU A 21 -19.74 -15.00 -8.92
N SER A 22 -20.07 -15.78 -7.87
CA SER A 22 -19.39 -17.06 -7.63
C SER A 22 -19.62 -18.03 -8.80
N ASP A 23 -20.84 -18.08 -9.32
CA ASP A 23 -21.20 -18.93 -10.45
C ASP A 23 -20.46 -18.49 -11.72
N LYS A 24 -20.33 -17.17 -11.94
CA LYS A 24 -19.57 -16.61 -13.06
C LYS A 24 -18.07 -16.91 -12.98
N PHE A 25 -17.48 -16.80 -11.79
CA PHE A 25 -16.04 -17.00 -11.59
C PHE A 25 -15.65 -18.48 -11.40
N GLY A 26 -16.62 -19.39 -11.42
CA GLY A 26 -16.40 -20.81 -11.18
C GLY A 26 -15.85 -21.10 -9.78
N MET A 27 -16.12 -20.23 -8.81
CA MET A 27 -15.59 -20.33 -7.45
C MET A 27 -16.63 -20.91 -6.51
N ASN A 28 -16.18 -21.69 -5.53
CA ASN A 28 -17.05 -22.13 -4.46
C ASN A 28 -17.41 -20.94 -3.54
N TYR A 29 -18.62 -20.90 -3.02
CA TYR A 29 -19.12 -19.87 -2.09
C TYR A 29 -18.17 -19.64 -0.90
N THR A 30 -17.53 -20.71 -0.39
CA THR A 30 -16.52 -20.60 0.68
C THR A 30 -15.28 -19.81 0.25
N GLN A 31 -14.81 -20.00 -0.98
CA GLN A 31 -13.66 -19.27 -1.53
C GLN A 31 -14.02 -17.80 -1.76
N LEU A 32 -15.20 -17.53 -2.34
CA LEU A 32 -15.69 -16.17 -2.50
C LEU A 32 -15.82 -15.46 -1.15
N SER A 33 -16.37 -16.13 -0.14
CA SER A 33 -16.47 -15.58 1.22
C SER A 33 -15.09 -15.26 1.82
N GLN A 34 -14.05 -16.07 1.56
CA GLN A 34 -12.69 -15.77 2.00
C GLN A 34 -12.10 -14.53 1.32
N TYR A 35 -12.37 -14.35 0.03
CA TYR A 35 -11.94 -13.16 -0.73
C TYR A 35 -12.70 -11.92 -0.30
N VAL A 36 -14.02 -12.00 -0.19
CA VAL A 36 -14.88 -10.90 0.27
C VAL A 36 -14.52 -10.49 1.70
N ASN A 37 -14.06 -11.40 2.55
CA ASN A 37 -13.61 -11.07 3.91
C ASN A 37 -12.13 -10.69 4.00
N GLY A 38 -11.43 -10.44 2.88
CA GLY A 38 -10.09 -9.87 2.84
C GLY A 38 -8.95 -10.75 3.36
N LYS A 39 -9.20 -12.05 3.64
CA LYS A 39 -8.21 -12.89 4.33
C LYS A 39 -7.01 -13.29 3.47
N LYS A 40 -7.23 -13.58 2.18
CA LYS A 40 -6.19 -13.94 1.20
C LYS A 40 -6.79 -13.83 -0.20
N ILE A 41 -6.56 -12.74 -0.91
CA ILE A 41 -7.03 -12.57 -2.30
C ILE A 41 -5.98 -13.14 -3.26
N SER A 42 -6.40 -13.92 -4.26
CA SER A 42 -5.49 -14.40 -5.30
C SER A 42 -5.38 -13.38 -6.45
N ILE A 43 -4.26 -13.42 -7.17
CA ILE A 43 -4.08 -12.62 -8.38
C ILE A 43 -5.11 -13.00 -9.44
N ASP A 44 -5.43 -14.28 -9.59
CA ASP A 44 -6.44 -14.77 -10.54
C ASP A 44 -7.83 -14.18 -10.25
N PHE A 45 -8.19 -14.02 -8.97
CA PHE A 45 -9.44 -13.36 -8.59
C PHE A 45 -9.45 -11.89 -9.04
N LEU A 46 -8.33 -11.18 -8.89
CA LEU A 46 -8.21 -9.79 -9.33
C LEU A 46 -8.31 -9.68 -10.85
N TYR A 47 -7.70 -10.59 -11.60
CA TYR A 47 -7.87 -10.64 -13.06
C TYR A 47 -9.33 -10.81 -13.47
N ASN A 48 -10.04 -11.77 -12.86
CA ASN A 48 -11.46 -11.99 -13.14
C ASN A 48 -12.31 -10.74 -12.80
N ILE A 49 -11.97 -10.00 -11.73
CA ILE A 49 -12.64 -8.75 -11.38
C ILE A 49 -12.40 -7.68 -12.45
N ILE A 50 -11.18 -7.52 -12.95
CA ILE A 50 -10.87 -6.52 -14.00
C ILE A 50 -11.58 -6.87 -15.31
N GLU A 51 -11.61 -8.16 -15.67
CA GLU A 51 -12.32 -8.60 -16.87
C GLU A 51 -13.84 -8.36 -16.77
N GLU A 52 -14.42 -8.62 -15.60
CA GLU A 52 -15.87 -8.46 -15.40
C GLU A 52 -16.28 -6.99 -15.16
N PHE A 53 -15.39 -6.21 -14.57
CA PHE A 53 -15.54 -4.79 -14.25
C PHE A 53 -14.36 -3.98 -14.79
N PRO A 54 -14.30 -3.73 -16.11
CA PRO A 54 -13.18 -3.03 -16.74
C PRO A 54 -13.02 -1.58 -16.26
N ASP A 55 -14.11 -0.97 -15.80
CA ASP A 55 -14.12 0.39 -15.25
C ASP A 55 -13.73 0.44 -13.76
N ALA A 56 -13.44 -0.70 -13.13
CA ALA A 56 -13.07 -0.75 -11.72
C ALA A 56 -11.64 -0.25 -11.51
N ASP A 57 -11.47 0.72 -10.60
CA ASP A 57 -10.15 1.13 -10.12
C ASP A 57 -9.64 0.17 -9.04
N LEU A 58 -8.62 -0.62 -9.39
CA LEU A 58 -7.95 -1.54 -8.45
C LEU A 58 -7.26 -0.81 -7.30
N ASN A 59 -6.73 0.40 -7.52
CA ASN A 59 -6.11 1.17 -6.45
C ASN A 59 -7.16 1.57 -5.41
N TRP A 60 -8.33 2.03 -5.87
CA TRP A 60 -9.45 2.28 -4.99
C TRP A 60 -9.88 1.00 -4.26
N LEU A 61 -10.00 -0.12 -4.97
CA LEU A 61 -10.46 -1.39 -4.40
C LEU A 61 -9.52 -1.93 -3.31
N LEU A 62 -8.21 -1.90 -3.55
CA LEU A 62 -7.20 -2.56 -2.70
C LEU A 62 -6.65 -1.70 -1.57
N ARG A 63 -6.76 -0.38 -1.65
CA ARG A 63 -6.27 0.52 -0.59
C ARG A 63 -7.35 0.70 0.47
N ASP A 64 -6.98 0.63 1.75
CA ASP A 64 -7.89 1.02 2.82
C ASP A 64 -8.04 2.55 2.85
N ASP A 65 -9.28 3.05 3.01
CA ASP A 65 -9.50 4.50 3.16
C ASP A 65 -9.16 5.02 4.57
N ASP A 66 -8.24 4.38 5.29
CA ASP A 66 -7.70 4.95 6.55
C ASP A 66 -6.82 6.19 6.30
N LEU A 67 -6.93 6.77 5.10
CA LEU A 67 -6.55 8.11 4.75
C LEU A 67 -7.58 9.08 5.32
N SER A 68 -7.45 9.38 6.59
CA SER A 68 -8.09 10.54 7.21
C SER A 68 -7.84 11.87 6.48
N ASN A 69 -7.07 11.93 5.37
CA ASN A 69 -6.88 13.15 4.56
C ASN A 69 -6.60 12.95 3.05
N GLY A 70 -6.85 11.81 2.42
CA GLY A 70 -6.62 11.67 0.95
C GLY A 70 -5.19 11.99 0.48
N LEU A 71 -4.23 12.06 1.41
CA LEU A 71 -2.83 12.37 1.14
C LEU A 71 -2.15 11.09 0.66
N VAL A 72 -1.46 11.19 -0.47
CA VAL A 72 -0.53 10.15 -0.90
C VAL A 72 0.58 10.05 0.16
N HIS A 73 0.52 9.01 1.01
CA HIS A 73 1.62 8.68 1.93
C HIS A 73 2.75 7.99 1.15
N GLU A 74 3.38 8.73 0.24
CA GLU A 74 4.74 8.40 -0.16
C GLU A 74 5.62 8.65 1.06
N GLY A 75 6.45 7.68 1.44
CA GLY A 75 7.46 7.93 2.45
C GLY A 75 8.32 9.10 1.98
N GLU A 76 8.45 10.14 2.81
CA GLU A 76 9.34 11.26 2.51
C GLU A 76 10.73 10.68 2.28
N THR A 77 11.15 10.59 1.02
CA THR A 77 12.55 10.38 0.71
C THR A 77 13.19 11.74 0.91
N PRO A 78 14.08 11.90 1.91
CA PRO A 78 14.74 13.17 2.09
C PRO A 78 15.47 13.49 0.78
N TYR A 79 15.03 14.57 0.12
CA TYR A 79 15.71 15.07 -1.07
C TYR A 79 17.16 15.31 -0.66
N LYS A 80 18.07 14.47 -1.17
CA LYS A 80 19.50 14.59 -0.88
C LYS A 80 19.99 15.83 -1.62
N ILE A 81 19.83 17.01 -1.02
CA ILE A 81 20.54 18.20 -1.47
C ILE A 81 22.02 17.83 -1.37
N PRO A 82 22.75 17.78 -2.50
CA PRO A 82 24.17 17.52 -2.43
C PRO A 82 24.79 18.64 -1.58
N LEU A 83 25.47 18.26 -0.50
CA LEU A 83 26.14 19.21 0.37
C LEU A 83 27.11 20.06 -0.45
N THR A 84 27.14 21.36 -0.18
CA THR A 84 28.20 22.23 -0.71
C THR A 84 29.56 21.81 -0.15
N LYS A 85 30.65 22.20 -0.81
CA LYS A 85 32.02 21.83 -0.38
C LYS A 85 32.27 22.31 1.06
N GLU A 86 31.79 23.50 1.38
CA GLU A 86 31.88 24.13 2.70
C GLU A 86 31.14 23.30 3.76
N GLN A 87 29.91 22.89 3.48
CA GLN A 87 29.12 22.05 4.40
C GLN A 87 29.71 20.64 4.59
N ILE A 88 30.39 20.11 3.57
CA ILE A 88 31.11 18.85 3.68
C ILE A 88 32.29 19.02 4.65
N VAL A 89 33.08 20.09 4.52
CA VAL A 89 34.23 20.38 5.39
C VAL A 89 33.78 20.54 6.85
N ASP A 90 32.75 21.36 7.11
CA ASP A 90 32.21 21.56 8.46
C ASP A 90 31.77 20.24 9.11
N LYS A 91 31.16 19.34 8.32
CA LYS A 91 30.73 18.03 8.80
C LYS A 91 31.92 17.11 9.11
N MET A 92 32.98 17.17 8.32
CA MET A 92 34.22 16.42 8.60
C MET A 92 34.88 16.90 9.89
N GLU A 93 34.96 18.20 10.11
CA GLU A 93 35.57 18.76 11.33
C GLU A 93 34.82 18.31 12.60
N LYS A 94 33.49 18.34 12.57
CA LYS A 94 32.66 17.84 13.68
C LYS A 94 32.88 16.35 13.95
N LEU A 95 32.91 15.53 12.90
CA LEU A 95 33.16 14.09 13.05
C LEU A 95 34.55 13.80 13.63
N VAL A 96 35.57 14.55 13.22
CA VAL A 96 36.93 14.42 13.77
C VAL A 96 36.96 14.84 15.24
N ALA A 97 36.26 15.91 15.62
CA ALA A 97 36.17 16.35 17.00
C ALA A 97 35.46 15.29 17.88
N ASP A 98 34.34 14.74 17.41
CA ASP A 98 33.59 13.71 18.12
C ASP A 98 34.42 12.43 18.31
N LEU A 99 35.16 12.01 17.28
CA LEU A 99 36.07 10.87 17.38
C LEU A 99 37.17 11.10 18.41
N LYS A 100 37.78 12.29 18.44
CA LYS A 100 38.77 12.65 19.47
C LYS A 100 38.19 12.59 20.87
N ASN A 101 36.96 13.09 21.06
CA ASN A 101 36.27 13.06 22.34
C ASN A 101 35.95 11.63 22.79
N GLN A 102 35.55 10.75 21.86
CA GLN A 102 35.32 9.32 22.15
C GLN A 102 36.61 8.57 22.49
N MET A 103 37.74 8.96 21.91
CA MET A 103 39.05 8.40 22.26
C MET A 103 39.52 8.86 23.65
N ASN A 104 39.31 10.13 24.00
CA ASN A 104 39.73 10.69 25.28
C ASN A 104 38.85 10.24 26.47
N ASN A 105 37.61 9.80 26.22
CA ASN A 105 36.69 9.29 27.24
C ASN A 105 36.79 7.77 27.44
N LYS A 106 37.84 7.12 26.91
CA LYS A 106 38.04 5.66 26.95
C LYS A 106 39.17 5.19 27.88
N ASP A 107 39.74 6.11 28.65
CA ASP A 107 40.62 5.87 29.80
C ASP A 107 39.90 6.22 31.12
#